data_AF-A0A3N5KSI2-F1
#
_entry.id   AF-A0A3N5KSI2-F1
#
_cell.length_a   1.000
_cell.length_b   1.000
_cell.length_c   1.000
_cell.angle_alpha   90.00
_cell.angle_beta   90.00
_cell.angle_gamma   90.00
#
_symmetry.space_group_name_H-M   'P 1'
#
loop_
_entity.id
_entity.type
_entity.pdbx_description
1 polymer ?
#
loop_
_entity_poly.entity_id
_entity_poly.type
_entity_poly.pdbx_seq_one_letter_code
_entity_poly.pdbx_strand_id
1 'polypeptide(L)'
;MRNKFFKYTILFAFFLAIFVSLFHNNYKHAEYSIMDALQIEHKQEQEDTLILVAGVGDIMMGTTYPRNVLPPDDGQYIFEDVKEYLADADVAFGNLEGPFLNEGGIPKRGKDSSSAHIVAFRMPERYAAYLKNAGFDIVSL
;
A
#
# COMPACT_ATOMS: atom_id res chain seq x y z
N MET A 1 28.44 -45.16 -66.37
CA MET A 1 27.25 -45.41 -65.49
C MET A 1 27.39 -44.80 -64.09
N ARG A 2 28.60 -44.55 -63.55
CA ARG A 2 28.85 -44.02 -62.19
C ARG A 2 28.32 -42.60 -61.89
N ASN A 3 28.32 -41.68 -62.87
CA ASN A 3 27.92 -40.28 -62.66
C ASN A 3 26.40 -40.04 -62.57
N LYS A 4 25.56 -40.96 -63.08
CA LYS A 4 24.10 -40.85 -62.94
C LYS A 4 23.65 -41.26 -61.53
N PHE A 5 24.20 -42.35 -60.99
CA PHE A 5 23.90 -42.84 -59.65
C PHE A 5 24.24 -41.80 -58.57
N PHE A 6 25.44 -41.19 -58.63
CA PHE A 6 25.86 -40.14 -57.69
C PHE A 6 24.94 -38.90 -57.69
N LYS A 7 24.41 -38.52 -58.87
CA LYS A 7 23.43 -37.43 -58.99
C LYS A 7 22.09 -37.76 -58.33
N TYR A 8 21.60 -39.00 -58.46
CA TYR A 8 20.38 -39.44 -57.78
C TYR A 8 20.54 -39.52 -56.26
N THR A 9 21.72 -39.92 -55.77
CA THR A 9 22.02 -39.92 -54.33
C THR A 9 22.00 -38.51 -53.74
N ILE A 10 22.62 -37.53 -54.41
CA ILE A 10 22.60 -36.13 -53.97
C ILE A 10 21.18 -35.56 -54.02
N LEU A 11 20.43 -35.85 -55.08
CA LEU A 11 19.05 -35.37 -55.23
C LEU A 11 18.14 -35.96 -54.13
N PHE A 12 18.30 -37.24 -53.81
CA PHE A 12 17.57 -37.91 -52.72
C PHE A 12 17.91 -37.31 -51.36
N ALA A 13 19.19 -37.08 -51.07
CA ALA A 13 19.62 -36.45 -49.82
C ALA A 13 19.05 -35.03 -49.68
N PHE A 14 18.96 -34.27 -50.77
CA PHE A 14 18.35 -32.94 -50.79
C PHE A 14 16.84 -32.99 -50.53
N PHE A 15 16.12 -33.92 -51.16
CA PHE A 15 14.69 -34.14 -50.89
C PHE A 15 14.42 -34.59 -49.46
N LEU A 16 15.27 -35.46 -48.90
CA LEU A 16 15.17 -35.91 -47.52
C LEU A 16 15.38 -34.74 -46.55
N ALA A 17 16.36 -33.87 -46.81
CA ALA A 17 16.61 -32.68 -46.00
C ALA A 17 15.42 -31.69 -46.03
N ILE A 18 14.81 -31.48 -47.21
CA ILE A 18 13.59 -30.67 -47.34
C ILE A 18 12.44 -31.31 -46.56
N PHE A 19 12.24 -32.61 -46.71
CA PHE A 19 11.18 -33.34 -46.02
C PHE A 19 11.32 -33.25 -44.49
N VAL A 20 12.52 -33.50 -43.95
CA VAL A 20 12.80 -33.38 -42.52
C VAL A 20 12.58 -31.94 -42.03
N SER A 21 12.99 -30.94 -42.80
CA SER A 21 12.81 -29.52 -42.43
C SER A 21 11.34 -29.11 -42.39
N LEU A 22 10.53 -29.59 -43.35
CA LEU A 22 9.09 -29.35 -43.38
C LEU A 22 8.37 -30.02 -42.20
N PHE A 23 8.75 -31.27 -41.87
CA PHE A 23 8.20 -31.97 -40.71
C PHE A 23 8.57 -31.29 -39.39
N HIS A 24 9.82 -30.83 -39.24
CA HIS A 24 10.29 -30.12 -38.03
C HIS A 24 9.57 -28.80 -37.82
N ASN A 25 9.35 -28.02 -38.89
CA ASN A 25 8.63 -26.75 -38.81
C ASN A 25 7.17 -26.94 -38.41
N ASN A 26 6.49 -27.96 -38.96
CA ASN A 26 5.11 -28.27 -38.57
C ASN A 26 5.01 -28.67 -37.10
N TYR A 27 5.99 -29.43 -36.59
CA TYR A 27 6.04 -29.82 -35.18
C TYR A 27 6.22 -28.61 -34.25
N LYS A 28 7.17 -27.72 -34.57
CA LYS A 28 7.39 -26.48 -33.81
C LYS A 28 6.18 -25.55 -33.79
N HIS A 29 5.46 -25.44 -34.90
CA HIS A 29 4.28 -24.58 -34.97
C HIS A 29 3.13 -25.13 -34.13
N ALA A 30 2.96 -26.45 -34.06
CA ALA A 30 1.99 -27.09 -33.19
C ALA A 30 2.36 -26.93 -31.70
N GLU A 31 3.64 -27.10 -31.36
CA GLU A 31 4.15 -26.90 -30.00
C GLU A 31 3.95 -25.45 -29.52
N TYR A 32 4.28 -24.45 -30.36
CA TYR A 32 4.07 -23.03 -30.03
C TYR A 32 2.58 -22.70 -29.82
N SER A 33 1.71 -23.23 -30.67
CA SER A 33 0.26 -23.03 -30.54
C SER A 33 -0.32 -23.66 -29.27
N ILE A 34 0.23 -24.80 -28.82
CA ILE A 34 -0.20 -25.45 -27.58
C ILE A 34 0.29 -24.65 -26.37
N MET A 35 1.53 -24.14 -26.40
CA MET A 35 2.06 -23.31 -25.31
C MET A 35 1.30 -21.98 -25.18
N ASP A 36 0.95 -21.33 -26.29
CA ASP A 36 0.11 -20.12 -26.29
C ASP A 36 -1.29 -20.40 -25.73
N ALA A 37 -1.91 -21.53 -26.09
CA ALA A 37 -3.22 -21.91 -25.56
C ALA A 37 -3.19 -22.23 -24.07
N LEU A 38 -2.15 -22.94 -23.59
CA LEU A 38 -1.94 -23.22 -22.17
C LEU A 38 -1.66 -21.93 -21.38
N GLN A 39 -0.97 -20.97 -21.98
CA GLN A 39 -0.68 -19.69 -21.35
C GLN A 39 -1.91 -18.77 -21.27
N ILE A 40 -2.88 -18.93 -22.17
CA ILE A 40 -4.19 -18.26 -22.10
C ILE A 40 -5.05 -18.85 -20.98
N GLU A 41 -4.98 -20.17 -20.75
CA GLU A 41 -5.71 -20.85 -19.66
C GLU A 41 -5.10 -20.56 -18.28
N HIS A 42 -3.79 -20.31 -18.22
CA HIS A 42 -3.03 -20.00 -16.99
C HIS A 42 -2.83 -18.51 -16.71
N LYS A 43 -3.59 -17.63 -17.36
CA LYS A 43 -3.64 -16.22 -16.97
C LYS A 43 -4.37 -16.15 -15.62
N GLN A 44 -3.62 -16.29 -14.52
CA GLN A 44 -4.13 -16.19 -13.15
C GLN A 44 -5.07 -15.00 -13.06
N GLU A 45 -6.34 -15.26 -12.73
CA GLU A 45 -7.20 -14.23 -12.17
C GLU A 45 -6.48 -13.70 -10.93
N GLN A 46 -5.93 -12.50 -11.05
CA GLN A 46 -5.41 -11.78 -9.92
C GLN A 46 -6.62 -11.54 -9.01
N GLU A 47 -6.70 -12.24 -7.88
CA GLU A 47 -7.74 -11.96 -6.89
C GLU A 47 -7.59 -10.51 -6.43
N ASP A 48 -8.61 -9.70 -6.72
CA ASP A 48 -8.68 -8.34 -6.23
C ASP A 48 -8.81 -8.38 -4.70
N THR A 49 -7.85 -7.76 -4.01
CA THR A 49 -7.93 -7.58 -2.55
C THR A 49 -8.61 -6.25 -2.25
N LEU A 50 -9.73 -6.28 -1.52
CA LEU A 50 -10.35 -5.09 -0.97
C LEU A 50 -9.55 -4.65 0.27
N ILE A 51 -9.14 -3.39 0.32
CA ILE A 51 -8.51 -2.77 1.49
C ILE A 51 -9.37 -1.59 1.94
N LEU A 52 -9.87 -1.63 3.17
CA LEU A 52 -10.61 -0.55 3.81
C LEU A 52 -9.64 0.39 4.54
N VAL A 53 -9.63 1.66 4.12
CA VAL A 53 -8.79 2.69 4.73
C VAL A 53 -9.68 3.73 5.41
N ALA A 54 -9.43 3.97 6.70
CA ALA A 54 -10.06 5.05 7.45
C ALA A 54 -9.11 6.23 7.60
N GLY A 55 -9.57 7.42 7.22
CA GLY A 55 -8.83 8.66 7.34
C GLY A 55 -9.56 9.67 8.22
N VAL A 56 -8.92 10.13 9.28
CA VAL A 56 -9.40 11.21 10.14
C VAL A 56 -8.62 12.47 9.82
N GLY A 57 -9.31 13.61 9.81
CA GLY A 57 -8.67 14.92 9.68
C GLY A 57 -7.92 15.30 10.96
N ASP A 58 -7.92 16.60 11.24
CA ASP A 58 -7.23 17.18 12.38
C ASP A 58 -7.75 16.63 13.72
N ILE A 59 -6.82 16.15 14.54
CA ILE A 59 -7.05 15.60 15.86
C ILE A 59 -6.45 16.56 16.88
N MET A 60 -7.34 17.28 17.56
CA MET A 60 -7.00 18.11 18.72
C MET A 60 -7.79 17.64 19.94
N MET A 61 -7.12 16.94 20.85
CA MET A 61 -7.76 16.30 22.00
C MET A 61 -7.84 17.18 23.25
N GLY A 62 -7.50 18.46 23.11
CA GLY A 62 -7.48 19.44 24.20
C GLY A 62 -6.12 20.13 24.34
N THR A 63 -5.98 20.94 25.38
CA THR A 63 -4.72 21.62 25.70
C THR A 63 -4.55 21.78 27.19
N THR A 64 -3.31 21.69 27.65
CA THR A 64 -2.93 22.01 29.03
C THR A 64 -2.29 23.41 29.14
N TYR A 65 -2.25 24.18 28.05
CA TYR A 65 -1.67 25.53 28.00
C TYR A 65 -2.58 26.53 27.25
N PRO A 66 -2.69 27.80 27.71
CA PRO A 66 -2.15 28.34 28.97
C PRO A 66 -2.97 27.92 30.20
N ARG A 67 -4.15 27.34 29.96
CA ARG A 67 -5.00 26.74 30.99
C ARG A 67 -5.26 25.28 30.65
N ASN A 68 -5.63 24.51 31.66
CA ASN A 68 -6.05 23.14 31.48
C ASN A 68 -7.47 23.10 30.90
N VAL A 69 -7.57 22.81 29.61
CA VAL A 69 -8.82 22.67 28.84
C VAL A 69 -8.79 21.29 28.19
N LEU A 70 -9.08 20.28 29.01
CA LEU A 70 -9.19 18.89 28.59
C LEU A 70 -10.69 18.51 28.50
N PRO A 71 -11.03 17.52 27.67
CA PRO A 71 -12.37 16.94 27.65
C PRO A 71 -12.77 16.37 29.03
N PRO A 72 -14.07 16.17 29.28
CA PRO A 72 -14.57 15.47 30.45
C PRO A 72 -13.92 14.09 30.63
N ASP A 73 -13.88 13.62 31.88
CA ASP A 73 -13.33 12.31 32.25
C ASP A 73 -11.94 12.03 31.66
N ASP A 74 -11.11 13.09 31.59
CA ASP A 74 -9.75 13.02 31.07
C ASP A 74 -9.66 12.53 29.61
N GLY A 75 -10.70 12.74 28.81
CA GLY A 75 -10.72 12.36 27.40
C GLY A 75 -10.90 10.87 27.11
N GLN A 76 -11.23 10.06 28.12
CA GLN A 76 -11.35 8.60 27.97
C GLN A 76 -12.34 8.15 26.87
N TYR A 77 -13.34 8.99 26.56
CA TYR A 77 -14.40 8.70 25.58
C TYR A 77 -14.31 9.53 24.29
N ILE A 78 -13.22 10.26 24.05
CA ILE A 78 -13.14 11.22 22.92
C ILE A 78 -13.31 10.57 21.54
N PHE A 79 -13.02 9.27 21.42
CA PHE A 79 -13.15 8.52 20.17
C PHE A 79 -14.24 7.43 20.22
N GLU A 80 -15.05 7.36 21.28
CA GLU A 80 -15.97 6.25 21.49
C GLU A 80 -16.92 6.04 20.29
N ASP A 81 -17.48 7.14 19.76
CA ASP A 81 -18.45 7.13 18.66
C ASP A 81 -17.85 6.71 17.30
N VAL A 82 -16.52 6.77 17.16
CA VAL A 82 -15.82 6.45 15.89
C VAL A 82 -14.96 5.20 15.98
N LYS A 83 -14.81 4.65 17.18
CA LYS A 83 -13.90 3.54 17.49
C LYS A 83 -14.18 2.30 16.64
N GLU A 84 -15.45 1.96 16.42
CA GLU A 84 -15.81 0.81 15.58
C GLU A 84 -15.31 0.98 14.14
N TYR A 85 -15.47 2.16 13.54
CA TYR A 85 -15.03 2.41 12.16
C TYR A 85 -13.52 2.41 12.01
N LEU A 86 -12.80 2.92 13.02
CA LEU A 86 -11.35 2.95 13.01
C LEU A 86 -10.76 1.55 13.23
N ALA A 87 -11.34 0.78 14.15
CA ALA A 87 -10.88 -0.58 14.47
C ALA A 87 -11.23 -1.61 13.39
N ASP A 88 -12.31 -1.39 12.63
CA ASP A 88 -12.73 -2.28 11.53
C ASP A 88 -11.95 -2.03 10.22
N ALA A 89 -11.22 -0.91 10.11
CA ALA A 89 -10.39 -0.63 8.94
C ALA A 89 -9.12 -1.50 8.90
N ASP A 90 -8.64 -1.82 7.69
CA ASP A 90 -7.33 -2.48 7.52
C ASP A 90 -6.19 -1.52 7.87
N VAL A 91 -6.39 -0.22 7.62
CA VAL A 91 -5.48 0.87 8.01
C VAL A 91 -6.30 2.10 8.42
N ALA A 92 -6.08 2.58 9.64
CA ALA A 92 -6.63 3.84 10.14
C ALA A 92 -5.51 4.87 10.40
N PHE A 93 -5.65 6.05 9.80
CA PHE A 93 -4.70 7.15 10.00
C PHE A 93 -5.39 8.48 10.34
N GLY A 94 -4.65 9.37 11.01
CA GLY A 94 -5.16 10.70 11.38
C GLY A 94 -4.11 11.79 11.42
N ASN A 95 -4.54 13.06 11.38
CA ASN A 95 -3.64 14.21 11.45
C ASN A 95 -3.58 14.76 12.88
N LEU A 96 -2.49 14.53 13.62
CA LEU A 96 -2.35 15.02 14.99
C LEU A 96 -1.87 16.47 15.01
N GLU A 97 -2.69 17.39 15.51
CA GLU A 97 -2.42 18.83 15.45
C GLU A 97 -1.61 19.39 16.64
N GLY A 98 -1.13 18.52 17.54
CA GLY A 98 -0.37 18.99 18.69
C GLY A 98 0.58 17.95 19.27
N PRO A 99 1.72 18.38 19.84
CA PRO A 99 2.65 17.48 20.46
C PRO A 99 2.08 16.96 21.79
N PHE A 100 2.41 15.71 22.08
CA PHE A 100 2.30 15.11 23.40
C PHE A 100 3.46 15.57 24.27
N LEU A 101 3.15 16.40 25.27
CA LEU A 101 4.15 16.98 26.15
C LEU A 101 3.51 17.36 27.49
N ASN A 102 3.89 16.69 28.57
CA ASN A 102 3.34 17.04 29.89
C ASN A 102 3.91 18.36 30.42
N GLU A 103 5.22 18.57 30.26
CA GLU A 103 5.97 19.69 30.83
C GLU A 103 7.03 20.24 29.88
N GLY A 104 7.48 21.47 30.11
CA GLY A 104 8.46 22.14 29.26
C GLY A 104 7.86 22.72 27.98
N GLY A 105 8.67 22.78 26.93
CA GLY A 105 8.36 23.51 25.70
C GLY A 105 8.53 25.02 25.87
N ILE A 106 8.77 25.72 24.75
CA ILE A 106 8.90 27.18 24.73
C ILE A 106 7.64 27.75 24.07
N PRO A 107 6.73 28.38 24.84
CA PRO A 107 5.54 28.98 24.26
C PRO A 107 5.91 30.09 23.27
N LYS A 108 5.24 30.09 22.11
CA LYS A 108 5.43 31.11 21.09
C LYS A 108 4.78 32.40 21.56
N ARG A 109 5.56 33.49 21.58
CA ARG A 109 5.04 34.86 21.77
C ARG A 109 4.63 35.46 20.43
N GLY A 110 3.44 36.06 20.40
CA GLY A 110 3.04 36.98 19.35
C GLY A 110 3.85 38.28 19.39
N LYS A 111 3.62 39.16 18.41
CA LYS A 111 4.29 40.48 18.31
C LYS A 111 4.04 41.36 19.53
N ASP A 112 2.84 41.26 20.12
CA ASP A 112 2.49 41.95 21.35
C ASP A 112 2.69 41.03 22.55
N SER A 113 3.45 41.48 23.54
CA SER A 113 3.83 40.70 24.73
C SER A 113 2.72 40.56 25.78
N SER A 114 1.47 40.81 25.41
CA SER A 114 0.34 40.56 26.30
C SER A 114 0.20 39.04 26.53
N SER A 115 -0.27 38.64 27.72
CA SER A 115 -0.47 37.23 28.07
C SER A 115 -1.46 36.51 27.14
N ALA A 116 -2.30 37.24 26.40
CA ALA A 116 -3.26 36.70 25.44
C ALA A 116 -2.63 36.19 24.13
N HIS A 117 -1.37 36.52 23.85
CA HIS A 117 -0.68 36.13 22.61
C HIS A 117 0.47 35.15 22.83
N ILE A 118 0.47 34.46 23.97
CA ILE A 118 1.41 33.38 24.23
C ILE A 118 0.68 32.06 24.02
N VAL A 119 1.14 31.27 23.05
CA VAL A 119 0.49 30.01 22.65
C VAL A 119 1.49 28.85 22.65
N ALA A 120 1.03 27.69 23.08
CA ALA A 120 1.74 26.42 22.95
C ALA A 120 0.70 25.32 22.72
N PHE A 121 0.91 24.51 21.69
CA PHE A 121 0.16 23.27 21.52
C PHE A 121 0.72 22.25 22.51
N ARG A 122 -0.12 21.76 23.43
CA ARG A 122 0.33 20.88 24.50
C ARG A 122 -0.77 19.93 24.95
N MET A 123 -0.72 18.68 24.48
CA MET A 123 -1.59 17.59 24.93
C MET A 123 -0.86 16.69 25.94
N PRO A 124 -1.55 16.09 26.91
CA PRO A 124 -0.91 15.17 27.84
C PRO A 124 -0.34 13.93 27.14
N GLU A 125 0.81 13.44 27.57
CA GLU A 125 1.46 12.28 26.92
C GLU A 125 0.62 11.01 26.99
N ARG A 126 -0.17 10.86 28.05
CA ARG A 126 -1.09 9.72 28.22
C ARG A 126 -2.16 9.65 27.11
N TYR A 127 -2.46 10.75 26.42
CA TYR A 127 -3.48 10.77 25.38
C TYR A 127 -3.06 10.00 24.11
N ALA A 128 -1.77 9.73 23.94
CA ALA A 128 -1.31 8.81 22.89
C ALA A 128 -1.95 7.41 23.03
N ALA A 129 -2.25 6.97 24.26
CA ALA A 129 -2.94 5.71 24.48
C ALA A 129 -4.39 5.74 23.98
N TYR A 130 -5.07 6.88 24.00
CA TYR A 130 -6.44 6.99 23.49
C TYR A 130 -6.50 6.83 21.98
N LEU A 131 -5.53 7.38 21.23
CA LEU A 131 -5.41 7.12 19.79
C LEU A 131 -5.24 5.63 19.50
N LYS A 132 -4.29 4.99 20.19
CA LYS A 132 -4.03 3.56 20.03
C LYS A 132 -5.27 2.72 20.36
N ASN A 133 -5.94 3.03 21.47
CA ASN A 133 -7.13 2.30 21.92
C ASN A 133 -8.35 2.54 21.01
N ALA A 134 -8.38 3.66 20.28
CA ALA A 134 -9.42 3.97 19.31
C ALA A 134 -9.25 3.20 17.99
N GLY A 135 -8.08 2.62 17.72
CA GLY A 135 -7.81 1.86 16.50
C GLY A 135 -6.93 2.57 15.47
N PHE A 136 -6.32 3.71 15.80
CA PHE A 136 -5.37 4.36 14.88
C PHE A 136 -4.07 3.56 14.77
N ASP A 137 -3.64 3.26 13.54
CA ASP A 137 -2.34 2.64 13.25
C ASP A 137 -1.23 3.70 13.17
N ILE A 138 -1.55 4.84 12.56
CA ILE A 138 -0.58 5.90 12.24
C ILE A 138 -1.22 7.26 12.50
N VAL A 139 -0.43 8.20 13.02
CA VAL A 139 -0.80 9.62 12.99
C VAL A 139 0.32 10.45 12.38
N SER A 140 -0.03 11.42 11.54
CA SER A 140 0.88 12.45 11.04
C SER A 140 0.96 13.62 12.01
N LEU A 141 2.00 14.45 11.88
CA LEU A 141 2.23 15.67 12.67
C LEU A 141 2.77 16.78 11.76
#